data_AF-A0A354IGJ7-F1
#
_entry.id   AF-A0A354IGJ7-F1
#
_cell.length_a   1.000
_cell.length_b   1.000
_cell.length_c   1.000
_cell.angle_alpha   90.00
_cell.angle_beta   90.00
_cell.angle_gamma   90.00
#
_symmetry.space_group_name_H-M   'P 1'
#
loop_
_entity.id
_entity.type
_entity.pdbx_description
1 polymer ?
#
loop_
_entity_poly.entity_id
_entity_poly.type
_entity_poly.pdbx_seq_one_letter_code
_entity_poly.pdbx_strand_id
1 'polypeptide(L)'
;MHADNALTISDGKIAIDTSYEGIEGAEITISGGTIDVTAADDGLNAAGGNDGSSVNGRMGQNEFAADASVNITIAGGSLTVDASGDGIDSNGNLTIAGGTITVNGPSENGNGALDYNGTGEISGGTIFAAGSSGMAQGLNGPQASILYNLTAAQDAGTEVTLTDSSGNTVAKLTPGKQFQSIVISTEELKQSETYTLTVGSEVYSITLTDTQYSNAGAGGMDGKMPTGGGQPSGKGGMGGFAGGTTTNG
;
A
#
# COMPACT_ATOMS: atom_id res chain seq x y z
N MET A 1 -16.02 3.06 10.61
CA MET A 1 -16.29 4.41 11.16
C MET A 1 -16.12 5.38 10.02
N HIS A 2 -17.03 6.35 9.85
CA HIS A 2 -17.00 7.25 8.70
C HIS A 2 -17.15 8.70 9.15
N ALA A 3 -16.41 9.58 8.48
CA ALA A 3 -16.64 11.02 8.50
C ALA A 3 -16.46 11.59 7.08
N ASP A 4 -17.38 12.45 6.65
CA ASP A 4 -17.33 13.04 5.29
C ASP A 4 -16.08 13.89 5.03
N ASN A 5 -15.42 14.39 6.09
CA ASN A 5 -14.16 15.11 6.00
C ASN A 5 -13.11 14.59 6.98
N ALA A 6 -13.12 15.10 8.22
CA ALA A 6 -12.10 14.77 9.20
C ALA A 6 -12.59 13.71 10.19
N LEU A 7 -11.83 12.62 10.33
CA LEU A 7 -11.99 11.60 11.36
C LEU A 7 -10.79 11.67 12.30
N THR A 8 -11.02 11.89 13.59
CA THR A 8 -9.95 11.95 14.59
C THR A 8 -10.17 10.94 15.71
N ILE A 9 -9.15 10.14 16.00
CA ILE A 9 -9.10 9.22 17.14
C ILE A 9 -7.93 9.64 18.05
N SER A 10 -8.24 10.12 19.24
CA SER A 10 -7.21 10.60 20.18
C SER A 10 -6.84 9.59 21.25
N ASP A 11 -7.77 8.70 21.63
CA ASP A 11 -7.56 7.64 22.61
C ASP A 11 -8.75 6.65 22.58
N GLY A 12 -8.69 5.60 23.39
CA GLY A 12 -9.79 4.65 23.61
C GLY A 12 -9.48 3.25 23.08
N LYS A 13 -10.35 2.29 23.43
CA LYS A 13 -10.31 0.94 22.86
C LYS A 13 -11.41 0.82 21.80
N ILE A 14 -11.00 0.64 20.55
CA ILE A 14 -11.89 0.56 19.39
C ILE A 14 -11.68 -0.79 18.73
N ALA A 15 -12.77 -1.54 18.56
CA ALA A 15 -12.78 -2.77 17.79
C ALA A 15 -13.83 -2.63 16.68
N ILE A 16 -13.38 -2.70 15.43
CA ILE A 16 -14.23 -2.80 14.24
C ILE A 16 -14.09 -4.23 13.73
N ASP A 17 -14.93 -5.13 14.23
CA ASP A 17 -14.80 -6.58 13.95
C ASP A 17 -15.22 -6.97 12.53
N THR A 18 -16.00 -6.12 11.85
CA THR A 18 -16.41 -6.31 10.45
C THR A 18 -16.85 -4.98 9.85
N SER A 19 -16.36 -4.68 8.66
CA SER A 19 -16.82 -3.56 7.84
C SER A 19 -16.53 -3.82 6.36
N TYR A 20 -17.07 -2.97 5.48
CA TYR A 20 -16.56 -2.90 4.10
C TYR A 20 -15.23 -2.16 4.12
N GLU A 21 -15.25 -0.86 4.40
CA GLU A 21 -14.08 -0.08 4.81
C GLU A 21 -14.05 0.10 6.33
N GLY A 22 -12.88 0.05 6.94
CA GLY A 22 -12.70 0.14 8.40
C GLY A 22 -12.89 1.54 8.95
N ILE A 23 -11.95 2.43 8.64
CA ILE A 23 -11.94 3.83 9.09
C ILE A 23 -11.84 4.72 7.84
N GLU A 24 -12.88 5.53 7.62
CA GLU A 24 -13.07 6.30 6.39
C GLU A 24 -13.17 7.81 6.69
N GLY A 25 -12.50 8.61 5.86
CA GLY A 25 -12.64 10.06 5.79
C GLY A 25 -11.53 10.71 4.98
N ALA A 26 -11.74 11.91 4.44
CA ALA A 26 -10.72 12.61 3.66
C ALA A 26 -9.44 12.91 4.47
N GLU A 27 -9.60 13.21 5.76
CA GLU A 27 -8.50 13.47 6.68
C GLU A 27 -8.62 12.57 7.92
N ILE A 28 -7.80 11.51 7.99
CA ILE A 28 -7.79 10.59 9.13
C ILE A 28 -6.60 10.92 10.02
N THR A 29 -6.86 11.21 11.29
CA THR A 29 -5.81 11.44 12.30
C THR A 29 -5.97 10.49 13.49
N ILE A 30 -4.93 9.71 13.77
CA ILE A 30 -4.85 8.82 14.93
C ILE A 30 -3.68 9.26 15.81
N SER A 31 -3.96 9.74 17.02
CA SER A 31 -2.92 10.15 17.97
C SER A 31 -2.79 9.24 19.20
N GLY A 32 -3.72 8.29 19.38
CA GLY A 32 -3.70 7.37 20.52
C GLY A 32 -4.78 6.30 20.44
N GLY A 33 -4.84 5.46 21.48
CA GLY A 33 -5.79 4.36 21.62
C GLY A 33 -5.24 2.98 21.26
N THR A 34 -6.08 1.97 21.43
CA THR A 34 -5.89 0.59 20.97
C THR A 34 -7.01 0.29 19.98
N ILE A 35 -6.65 0.12 18.71
CA ILE A 35 -7.57 0.08 17.58
C ILE A 35 -7.33 -1.22 16.82
N ASP A 36 -8.35 -2.06 16.75
CA ASP A 36 -8.34 -3.28 15.97
C ASP A 36 -9.40 -3.15 14.85
N VAL A 37 -8.99 -3.32 13.60
CA VAL A 37 -9.84 -3.14 12.42
C VAL A 37 -9.83 -4.41 11.58
N THR A 38 -11.01 -4.91 11.24
CA THR A 38 -11.22 -5.99 10.27
C THR A 38 -12.16 -5.50 9.16
N ALA A 39 -11.64 -5.41 7.94
CA ALA A 39 -12.33 -4.84 6.78
C ALA A 39 -12.35 -5.82 5.59
N ALA A 40 -13.45 -5.79 4.84
CA ALA A 40 -13.63 -6.59 3.63
C ALA A 40 -13.04 -5.92 2.38
N ASP A 41 -12.79 -4.61 2.43
CA ASP A 41 -12.01 -3.82 1.49
C ASP A 41 -10.87 -3.17 2.28
N ASP A 42 -10.84 -1.85 2.41
CA ASP A 42 -9.70 -1.15 3.01
C ASP A 42 -9.80 -1.03 4.54
N GLY A 43 -8.66 -1.18 5.22
CA GLY A 43 -8.58 -1.02 6.67
C GLY A 43 -8.77 0.44 7.08
N LEU A 44 -7.92 1.32 6.56
CA LEU A 44 -8.11 2.77 6.59
C LEU A 44 -8.24 3.24 5.14
N ASN A 45 -9.27 4.01 4.82
CA ASN A 45 -9.42 4.65 3.52
C ASN A 45 -9.52 6.17 3.69
N ALA A 46 -8.48 6.88 3.25
CA ALA A 46 -8.56 8.31 3.03
C ALA A 46 -8.82 8.60 1.55
N ALA A 47 -10.04 9.01 1.27
CA ALA A 47 -10.48 9.43 -0.05
C ALA A 47 -11.29 10.74 0.05
N GLY A 48 -11.25 11.53 -1.01
CA GLY A 48 -12.10 12.71 -1.10
C GLY A 48 -13.56 12.28 -1.11
N GLY A 49 -14.34 12.69 -0.11
CA GLY A 49 -15.80 12.44 0.00
C GLY A 49 -16.64 13.11 -1.10
N ASN A 50 -16.00 13.65 -2.15
CA ASN A 50 -16.64 14.13 -3.35
C ASN A 50 -16.49 13.04 -4.42
N ASP A 51 -17.50 12.18 -4.49
CA ASP A 51 -17.84 11.22 -5.55
C ASP A 51 -17.78 11.75 -7.01
N GLY A 52 -17.34 12.99 -7.21
CA GLY A 52 -17.07 13.64 -8.48
C GLY A 52 -15.80 13.19 -9.20
N SER A 53 -15.10 12.16 -8.75
CA SER A 53 -13.92 11.55 -9.39
C SER A 53 -14.23 10.88 -10.73
N SER A 54 -15.29 11.27 -11.42
CA SER A 54 -15.52 10.84 -12.78
C SER A 54 -15.59 12.04 -13.70
N VAL A 55 -14.52 12.26 -14.45
CA VAL A 55 -14.60 13.05 -15.68
C VAL A 55 -15.54 12.29 -16.63
N ASN A 56 -16.80 12.74 -16.72
CA ASN A 56 -17.85 12.20 -17.59
C ASN A 56 -18.44 10.82 -17.22
N GLY A 57 -18.47 10.42 -15.94
CA GLY A 57 -19.17 9.20 -15.51
C GLY A 57 -18.52 7.89 -15.96
N ARG A 58 -17.25 7.92 -16.41
CA ARG A 58 -16.43 6.75 -16.74
C ARG A 58 -15.43 6.46 -15.62
N MET A 59 -15.50 5.26 -15.06
CA MET A 59 -14.50 4.71 -14.15
C MET A 59 -13.13 4.66 -14.86
N GLY A 60 -12.05 5.07 -14.17
CA GLY A 60 -10.67 4.85 -14.63
C GLY A 60 -10.07 5.85 -15.63
N GLN A 61 -10.62 7.09 -15.73
CA GLN A 61 -10.00 8.17 -16.54
C GLN A 61 -9.22 9.21 -15.74
N ASN A 62 -9.28 9.18 -14.41
CA ASN A 62 -8.44 10.08 -13.62
C ASN A 62 -7.03 9.52 -13.56
N GLU A 63 -6.04 10.39 -13.67
CA GLU A 63 -4.71 10.08 -13.18
C GLU A 63 -4.84 9.82 -11.66
N PHE A 64 -4.16 8.78 -11.16
CA PHE A 64 -4.00 8.50 -9.72
C PHE A 64 -3.08 9.57 -9.07
N ALA A 65 -3.38 10.83 -9.33
CA ALA A 65 -2.62 11.96 -8.82
C ALA A 65 -2.98 12.17 -7.35
N ALA A 66 -1.98 12.45 -6.53
CA ALA A 66 -2.17 12.76 -5.12
C ALA A 66 -3.13 13.94 -4.92
N ASP A 67 -4.16 13.75 -4.10
CA ASP A 67 -5.00 14.83 -3.60
C ASP A 67 -4.36 15.43 -2.35
N ALA A 68 -3.89 16.67 -2.46
CA ALA A 68 -3.23 17.37 -1.36
C ALA A 68 -4.15 17.68 -0.16
N SER A 69 -5.48 17.53 -0.33
CA SER A 69 -6.45 17.67 0.76
C SER A 69 -6.76 16.35 1.48
N VAL A 70 -6.26 15.23 0.96
CA VAL A 70 -6.48 13.90 1.53
C VAL A 70 -5.22 13.45 2.27
N ASN A 71 -5.38 12.97 3.51
CA ASN A 71 -4.25 12.45 4.27
C ASN A 71 -4.64 11.46 5.37
N ILE A 72 -3.73 10.54 5.65
CA ILE A 72 -3.71 9.73 6.86
C ILE A 72 -2.50 10.13 7.68
N THR A 73 -2.74 10.53 8.93
CA THR A 73 -1.69 10.83 9.92
C THR A 73 -1.82 9.91 11.13
N ILE A 74 -0.79 9.13 11.41
CA ILE A 74 -0.68 8.29 12.61
C ILE A 74 0.45 8.82 13.49
N ALA A 75 0.09 9.49 14.57
CA ALA A 75 1.03 10.09 15.53
C ALA A 75 1.26 9.24 16.79
N GLY A 76 0.43 8.23 17.03
CA GLY A 76 0.50 7.41 18.24
C GLY A 76 -0.55 6.30 18.28
N GLY A 77 -0.60 5.59 19.41
CA GLY A 77 -1.53 4.48 19.64
C GLY A 77 -1.00 3.12 19.17
N SER A 78 -1.82 2.09 19.35
CA SER A 78 -1.62 0.74 18.85
C SER A 78 -2.71 0.44 17.83
N LEU A 79 -2.33 0.19 16.59
CA LEU A 79 -3.23 -0.04 15.47
C LEU A 79 -2.96 -1.41 14.86
N THR A 80 -3.96 -2.29 14.88
CA THR A 80 -3.95 -3.56 14.15
C THR A 80 -4.97 -3.48 13.03
N VAL A 81 -4.54 -3.71 11.79
CA VAL A 81 -5.40 -3.74 10.61
C VAL A 81 -5.35 -5.14 10.00
N ASP A 82 -6.52 -5.69 9.73
CA ASP A 82 -6.75 -6.88 8.93
C ASP A 82 -7.70 -6.50 7.78
N ALA A 83 -7.15 -6.32 6.58
CA ALA A 83 -7.89 -5.82 5.42
C ALA A 83 -7.78 -6.81 4.25
N SER A 84 -8.85 -6.91 3.45
CA SER A 84 -8.87 -7.76 2.25
C SER A 84 -8.62 -6.96 0.97
N GLY A 85 -8.93 -5.66 1.00
CA GLY A 85 -8.37 -4.60 0.16
C GLY A 85 -7.07 -4.05 0.77
N ASP A 86 -6.83 -2.76 0.57
CA ASP A 86 -5.62 -2.12 1.07
C ASP A 86 -5.60 -2.04 2.60
N GLY A 87 -4.41 -2.18 3.18
CA GLY A 87 -4.28 -2.04 4.62
C GLY A 87 -4.52 -0.60 5.06
N ILE A 88 -3.70 0.30 4.54
CA ILE A 88 -3.82 1.74 4.72
C ILE A 88 -3.78 2.35 3.32
N ASP A 89 -4.94 2.82 2.84
CA ASP A 89 -5.08 3.51 1.55
C ASP A 89 -5.24 5.02 1.77
N SER A 90 -4.39 5.80 1.12
CA SER A 90 -4.53 7.25 1.04
C SER A 90 -4.45 7.74 -0.39
N ASN A 91 -5.55 8.32 -0.88
CA ASN A 91 -5.54 9.03 -2.15
C ASN A 91 -4.69 10.32 -2.13
N GLY A 92 -4.09 10.68 -0.98
CA GLY A 92 -3.08 11.70 -0.83
C GLY A 92 -1.86 11.17 -0.09
N ASN A 93 -1.49 11.78 1.03
CA ASN A 93 -0.29 11.41 1.79
C ASN A 93 -0.59 10.42 2.93
N LEU A 94 0.39 9.59 3.27
CA LEU A 94 0.47 8.80 4.48
C LEU A 94 1.64 9.31 5.34
N THR A 95 1.36 9.72 6.58
CA THR A 95 2.38 10.19 7.53
C THR A 95 2.32 9.38 8.82
N ILE A 96 3.43 8.75 9.19
CA ILE A 96 3.62 8.01 10.44
C ILE A 96 4.66 8.74 11.29
N ALA A 97 4.22 9.37 12.37
CA ALA A 97 5.06 10.07 13.33
C ALA A 97 5.24 9.30 14.64
N GLY A 98 4.46 8.25 14.88
CA GLY A 98 4.54 7.43 16.08
C GLY A 98 3.56 6.27 16.09
N GLY A 99 3.52 5.55 17.21
CA GLY A 99 2.61 4.42 17.43
C GLY A 99 3.22 3.05 17.15
N THR A 100 2.42 2.02 17.33
CA THR A 100 2.74 0.62 17.00
C THR A 100 1.67 0.10 16.05
N ILE A 101 2.06 -0.11 14.79
CA ILE A 101 1.15 -0.41 13.68
C ILE A 101 1.45 -1.82 13.17
N THR A 102 0.44 -2.66 13.09
CA THR A 102 0.49 -3.96 12.44
C THR A 102 -0.56 -4.02 11.34
N VAL A 103 -0.16 -4.31 10.11
CA VAL A 103 -1.08 -4.46 8.97
C VAL A 103 -0.95 -5.87 8.40
N ASN A 104 -2.08 -6.57 8.33
CA ASN A 104 -2.19 -7.90 7.76
C ASN A 104 -3.04 -7.86 6.49
N GLY A 105 -2.43 -8.26 5.39
CA GLY A 105 -3.05 -8.26 4.08
C GLY A 105 -2.72 -7.01 3.27
N PRO A 106 -3.25 -6.96 2.03
CA PRO A 106 -4.08 -7.98 1.40
C PRO A 106 -3.27 -9.18 0.91
N SER A 107 -3.93 -10.29 0.62
CA SER A 107 -3.30 -11.43 -0.09
C SER A 107 -3.44 -11.32 -1.61
N GLU A 108 -4.41 -10.54 -2.09
CA GLU A 108 -4.66 -10.34 -3.52
C GLU A 108 -3.72 -9.29 -4.11
N ASN A 109 -3.30 -9.52 -5.36
CA ASN A 109 -2.60 -8.52 -6.15
C ASN A 109 -3.57 -7.43 -6.60
N GLY A 110 -3.04 -6.23 -6.88
CA GLY A 110 -3.86 -5.07 -7.21
C GLY A 110 -4.33 -4.28 -5.98
N ASN A 111 -3.87 -4.69 -4.79
CA ASN A 111 -3.94 -3.98 -3.51
C ASN A 111 -2.56 -4.15 -2.79
N GLY A 112 -2.28 -3.33 -1.78
CA GLY A 112 -1.06 -3.27 -0.98
C GLY A 112 -1.33 -3.10 0.53
N ALA A 113 -0.36 -3.51 1.36
CA ALA A 113 -0.47 -3.29 2.81
C ALA A 113 -0.42 -1.79 3.16
N LEU A 114 0.33 -1.04 2.36
CA LEU A 114 0.32 0.41 2.30
C LEU A 114 0.04 0.77 0.83
N ASP A 115 -0.95 1.62 0.60
CA ASP A 115 -1.17 2.26 -0.68
C ASP A 115 -1.34 3.77 -0.47
N TYR A 116 -0.65 4.55 -1.28
CA TYR A 116 -0.77 5.99 -1.25
C TYR A 116 -0.42 6.58 -2.60
N ASN A 117 -1.15 7.62 -3.00
CA ASN A 117 -0.88 8.35 -4.26
C ASN A 117 0.20 9.43 -4.10
N GLY A 118 0.34 9.97 -2.88
CA GLY A 118 1.27 11.03 -2.53
C GLY A 118 2.58 10.51 -1.96
N THR A 119 2.95 11.00 -0.77
CA THR A 119 4.14 10.51 -0.05
C THR A 119 3.75 9.57 1.09
N GLY A 120 4.56 8.53 1.27
CA GLY A 120 4.56 7.68 2.46
C GLY A 120 5.75 8.02 3.32
N GLU A 121 5.52 8.77 4.39
CA GLU A 121 6.58 9.29 5.27
C GLU A 121 6.53 8.66 6.66
N ILE A 122 7.70 8.26 7.17
CA ILE A 122 7.87 7.77 8.53
C ILE A 122 8.99 8.51 9.26
N SER A 123 8.66 9.02 10.45
CA SER A 123 9.57 9.79 11.30
C SER A 123 9.66 9.28 12.74
N GLY A 124 8.79 8.35 13.13
CA GLY A 124 8.76 7.77 14.47
C GLY A 124 7.86 6.55 14.57
N GLY A 125 8.02 5.77 15.64
CA GLY A 125 7.16 4.62 15.95
C GLY A 125 7.65 3.30 15.37
N THR A 126 6.76 2.31 15.38
CA THR A 126 7.01 0.97 14.86
C THR A 126 5.90 0.58 13.91
N ILE A 127 6.25 0.12 12.71
CA ILE A 127 5.32 -0.49 11.77
C ILE A 127 5.85 -1.82 11.26
N PHE A 128 4.95 -2.78 11.22
CA PHE A 128 5.08 -3.99 10.44
C PHE A 128 3.85 -4.15 9.55
N ALA A 129 4.05 -4.14 8.24
CA ALA A 129 2.98 -4.36 7.28
C ALA A 129 3.34 -5.54 6.40
N ALA A 130 2.43 -6.51 6.26
CA ALA A 130 2.64 -7.69 5.42
C ALA A 130 1.43 -7.89 4.51
N GLY A 131 1.67 -7.99 3.20
CA GLY A 131 0.61 -8.14 2.21
C GLY A 131 1.14 -8.66 0.87
N SER A 132 0.40 -8.44 -0.21
CA SER A 132 0.81 -8.83 -1.56
C SER A 132 2.02 -8.01 -2.01
N SER A 133 2.82 -8.55 -2.94
CA SER A 133 3.88 -7.77 -3.59
C SER A 133 3.42 -7.03 -4.84
N GLY A 134 2.16 -7.21 -5.27
CA GLY A 134 1.64 -6.72 -6.55
C GLY A 134 1.58 -5.20 -6.66
N MET A 135 1.33 -4.51 -5.54
CA MET A 135 1.37 -3.04 -5.43
C MET A 135 2.10 -2.60 -4.16
N ALA A 136 3.09 -3.39 -3.70
CA ALA A 136 3.76 -3.10 -2.44
C ALA A 136 4.49 -1.75 -2.49
N GLN A 137 4.07 -0.84 -1.61
CA GLN A 137 4.74 0.43 -1.37
C GLN A 137 5.55 0.37 -0.07
N GLY A 138 6.68 1.09 -0.05
CA GLY A 138 7.54 1.22 1.13
C GLY A 138 7.22 2.50 1.90
N LEU A 139 8.10 2.87 2.82
CA LEU A 139 8.07 4.19 3.45
C LEU A 139 9.40 4.88 3.23
N ASN A 140 9.36 6.21 3.22
CA ASN A 140 10.52 7.10 3.16
C ASN A 140 10.55 7.98 4.41
N GLY A 141 11.67 8.61 4.71
CA GLY A 141 11.73 9.60 5.80
C GLY A 141 13.01 9.51 6.63
N PRO A 142 13.07 10.27 7.73
CA PRO A 142 14.23 10.28 8.62
C PRO A 142 14.36 9.01 9.45
N GLN A 143 13.27 8.28 9.71
CA GLN A 143 13.33 6.95 10.34
C GLN A 143 13.54 5.89 9.25
N ALA A 144 14.46 4.95 9.51
CA ALA A 144 14.79 3.94 8.54
C ALA A 144 13.64 2.93 8.31
N SER A 145 13.44 2.48 7.07
CA SER A 145 12.40 1.55 6.66
C SER A 145 12.92 0.55 5.63
N ILE A 146 12.42 -0.68 5.72
CA ILE A 146 12.72 -1.80 4.84
C ILE A 146 11.41 -2.20 4.17
N LEU A 147 11.36 -2.20 2.84
CA LEU A 147 10.41 -2.99 2.05
C LEU A 147 11.14 -4.22 1.50
N TYR A 148 10.60 -5.41 1.75
CA TYR A 148 11.15 -6.66 1.22
C TYR A 148 10.05 -7.49 0.55
N ASN A 149 10.17 -7.68 -0.76
CA ASN A 149 9.37 -8.59 -1.56
C ASN A 149 10.08 -9.95 -1.63
N LEU A 150 9.36 -10.98 -1.19
CA LEU A 150 9.76 -12.37 -1.24
C LEU A 150 9.57 -12.95 -2.64
N THR A 151 10.36 -13.96 -2.98
CA THR A 151 10.26 -14.65 -4.27
C THR A 151 8.99 -15.47 -4.43
N ALA A 152 8.40 -15.91 -3.31
CA ALA A 152 7.14 -16.63 -3.25
C ALA A 152 6.30 -16.13 -2.07
N ALA A 153 4.98 -16.25 -2.19
CA ALA A 153 4.08 -15.98 -1.08
C ALA A 153 4.29 -16.99 0.06
N GLN A 154 4.17 -16.51 1.29
CA GLN A 154 4.28 -17.26 2.53
C GLN A 154 2.91 -17.34 3.20
N ASP A 155 2.61 -18.50 3.79
CA ASP A 155 1.32 -18.73 4.43
C ASP A 155 1.14 -17.84 5.68
N ALA A 156 -0.11 -17.51 5.96
CA ALA A 156 -0.50 -16.91 7.23
C ALA A 156 0.06 -17.75 8.40
N GLY A 157 0.55 -17.08 9.45
CA GLY A 157 1.19 -17.77 10.56
C GLY A 157 2.68 -18.06 10.38
N THR A 158 3.28 -17.79 9.21
CA THR A 158 4.72 -17.89 9.02
C THR A 158 5.44 -16.81 9.83
N GLU A 159 6.35 -17.20 10.72
CA GLU A 159 7.08 -16.24 11.55
C GLU A 159 8.06 -15.41 10.70
N VAL A 160 8.05 -14.10 10.93
CA VAL A 160 9.01 -13.14 10.38
C VAL A 160 9.83 -12.58 11.53
N THR A 161 11.16 -12.65 11.39
CA THR A 161 12.09 -12.01 12.33
C THR A 161 13.12 -11.19 11.58
N LEU A 162 13.45 -10.03 12.15
CA LEU A 162 14.58 -9.22 11.72
C LEU A 162 15.57 -9.17 12.87
N THR A 163 16.83 -9.50 12.59
CA THR A 163 17.92 -9.47 13.59
C THR A 163 19.05 -8.57 13.13
N ASP A 164 19.73 -7.93 14.06
CA ASP A 164 20.95 -7.18 13.79
C ASP A 164 22.17 -8.11 13.60
N SER A 165 23.32 -7.53 13.26
CA SER A 165 24.59 -8.25 13.08
C SER A 165 25.12 -8.94 14.35
N SER A 166 24.62 -8.55 15.53
CA SER A 166 24.93 -9.16 16.82
C SER A 166 23.97 -10.30 17.20
N GLY A 167 22.93 -10.53 16.40
CA GLY A 167 21.90 -11.53 16.63
C GLY A 167 20.77 -11.07 17.55
N ASN A 168 20.67 -9.77 17.86
CA ASN A 168 19.54 -9.23 18.62
C ASN A 168 18.31 -9.11 17.72
N THR A 169 17.13 -9.46 18.22
CA THR A 169 15.87 -9.28 17.50
C THR A 169 15.45 -7.82 17.50
N VAL A 170 15.27 -7.26 16.30
CA VAL A 170 14.82 -5.89 16.02
C VAL A 170 13.32 -5.82 15.75
N ALA A 171 12.79 -6.85 15.10
CA ALA A 171 11.36 -7.03 14.86
C ALA A 171 11.02 -8.52 14.83
N LYS A 172 9.86 -8.89 15.36
CA LYS A 172 9.33 -10.25 15.29
C LYS A 172 7.82 -10.23 15.23
N LEU A 173 7.25 -10.74 14.15
CA LEU A 173 5.81 -10.76 13.90
C LEU A 173 5.38 -12.02 13.18
N THR A 174 4.07 -12.25 13.17
CA THR A 174 3.45 -13.42 12.54
C THR A 174 2.23 -12.92 11.78
N PRO A 175 2.35 -12.61 10.47
CA PRO A 175 1.24 -12.13 9.66
C PRO A 175 0.01 -13.03 9.76
N GLY A 176 -1.16 -12.42 9.95
CA GLY A 176 -2.45 -13.11 10.03
C GLY A 176 -3.01 -13.56 8.67
N LYS A 177 -2.41 -13.09 7.57
CA LYS A 177 -2.79 -13.40 6.19
C LYS A 177 -1.59 -13.90 5.39
N GLN A 178 -1.86 -14.57 4.26
CA GLN A 178 -0.82 -14.89 3.28
C GLN A 178 -0.19 -13.58 2.79
N PHE A 179 1.13 -13.56 2.65
CA PHE A 179 1.91 -12.36 2.33
C PHE A 179 3.08 -12.70 1.42
N GLN A 180 3.51 -11.71 0.65
CA GLN A 180 4.71 -11.77 -0.19
C GLN A 180 5.57 -10.51 -0.04
N SER A 181 5.03 -9.42 0.48
CA SER A 181 5.77 -8.21 0.84
C SER A 181 5.77 -8.01 2.35
N ILE A 182 6.84 -7.37 2.85
CA ILE A 182 6.99 -6.99 4.25
C ILE A 182 7.55 -5.58 4.29
N VAL A 183 6.89 -4.66 4.99
CA VAL A 183 7.42 -3.35 5.38
C VAL A 183 7.74 -3.38 6.87
N ILE A 184 8.97 -3.02 7.24
CA ILE A 184 9.42 -2.93 8.63
C ILE A 184 10.08 -1.57 8.85
N SER A 185 9.62 -0.85 9.86
CA SER A 185 10.34 0.32 10.38
C SER A 185 10.24 0.35 11.90
N THR A 186 11.38 0.55 12.55
CA THR A 186 11.50 0.70 14.01
C THR A 186 12.63 1.69 14.30
N GLU A 187 12.65 2.27 15.50
CA GLU A 187 13.75 3.15 15.95
C GLU A 187 15.11 2.42 16.06
N GLU A 188 15.11 1.09 16.06
CA GLU A 188 16.32 0.27 16.13
C GLU A 188 17.00 0.09 14.77
N LEU A 189 16.32 0.41 13.67
CA LEU A 189 16.92 0.42 12.33
C LEU A 189 17.87 1.61 12.17
N LYS A 190 19.08 1.32 11.71
CA LYS A 190 20.17 2.29 11.55
C LYS A 190 20.79 2.15 10.17
N GLN A 191 21.10 3.29 9.58
CA GLN A 191 21.89 3.35 8.35
C GLN A 191 23.26 2.71 8.56
N SER A 192 23.83 2.20 7.48
CA SER A 192 25.11 1.49 7.42
C SER A 192 25.18 0.18 8.23
N GLU A 193 24.08 -0.26 8.82
CA GLU A 193 23.99 -1.57 9.49
C GLU A 193 23.48 -2.65 8.53
N THR A 194 23.79 -3.91 8.87
CA THR A 194 23.28 -5.08 8.17
C THR A 194 22.38 -5.89 9.10
N TYR A 195 21.25 -6.31 8.54
CA TYR A 195 20.21 -7.06 9.22
C TYR A 195 19.98 -8.38 8.50
N THR A 196 19.55 -9.38 9.27
CA THR A 196 19.12 -10.68 8.75
C THR A 196 17.61 -10.79 8.90
N LEU A 197 16.90 -10.80 7.78
CA LEU A 197 15.47 -11.08 7.71
C LEU A 197 15.28 -12.59 7.55
N THR A 198 14.60 -13.22 8.51
CA THR A 198 14.23 -14.63 8.46
C THR A 198 12.72 -14.75 8.35
N VAL A 199 12.25 -15.47 7.34
CA VAL A 199 10.82 -15.72 7.09
C VAL A 199 10.61 -17.23 7.01
N GLY A 200 10.04 -17.82 8.06
CA GLY A 200 9.99 -19.27 8.20
C GLY A 200 11.41 -19.88 8.13
N SER A 201 11.69 -20.62 7.06
CA SER A 201 13.02 -21.19 6.79
C SER A 201 13.89 -20.35 5.85
N GLU A 202 13.35 -19.31 5.24
CA GLU A 202 14.05 -18.44 4.30
C GLU A 202 14.86 -17.38 5.06
N VAL A 203 16.07 -17.09 4.61
CA VAL A 203 17.00 -16.17 5.27
C VAL A 203 17.58 -15.21 4.24
N TYR A 204 17.52 -13.91 4.55
CA TYR A 204 17.93 -12.83 3.67
C TYR A 204 18.82 -11.83 4.41
N SER A 205 19.89 -11.38 3.75
CA SER A 205 20.76 -10.32 4.26
C SER A 205 20.37 -8.98 3.65
N ILE A 206 20.17 -7.97 4.49
CA ILE A 206 19.74 -6.62 4.12
C ILE A 206 20.74 -5.62 4.69
N THR A 207 21.41 -4.86 3.84
CA THR A 207 22.26 -3.75 4.28
C THR A 207 21.55 -2.44 4.01
N LEU A 208 21.28 -1.65 5.05
CA LEU A 208 20.63 -0.35 4.91
C LEU A 208 21.68 0.70 4.56
N THR A 209 21.89 0.96 3.27
CA THR A 209 22.82 2.00 2.82
C THR A 209 22.24 3.41 2.90
N ASP A 210 20.92 3.53 3.08
CA ASP A 210 20.16 4.77 3.24
C ASP A 210 19.05 4.56 4.29
N THR A 211 18.24 5.58 4.60
CA THR A 211 17.03 5.40 5.42
C THR A 211 16.00 4.49 4.75
N GLN A 212 16.07 4.29 3.44
CA GLN A 212 15.19 3.35 2.75
C GLN A 212 15.99 2.18 2.18
N TYR A 213 15.47 0.97 2.39
CA TYR A 213 15.84 -0.20 1.62
C TYR A 213 14.60 -0.76 0.91
N SER A 214 14.74 -1.11 -0.37
CA SER A 214 13.74 -1.89 -1.09
C SER A 214 14.42 -2.84 -2.08
N ASN A 215 13.98 -4.10 -2.11
CA ASN A 215 14.30 -5.04 -3.20
C ASN A 215 13.15 -5.16 -4.22
N ALA A 216 12.05 -4.43 -4.05
CA ALA A 216 11.06 -4.26 -5.10
C ALA A 216 11.79 -3.59 -6.26
N GLY A 217 11.82 -4.21 -7.43
CA GLY A 217 12.29 -3.54 -8.64
C GLY A 217 11.53 -2.20 -8.79
N ALA A 218 12.15 -1.19 -9.41
CA ALA A 218 11.55 0.12 -9.67
C ALA A 218 10.33 0.04 -10.63
N GLY A 219 9.32 -0.75 -10.26
CA GLY A 219 8.09 -1.03 -11.00
C GLY A 219 6.89 -0.30 -10.40
N GLY A 220 7.10 0.54 -9.39
CA GLY A 220 6.13 1.55 -8.98
C GLY A 220 6.25 2.77 -9.90
N MET A 221 5.46 2.78 -10.97
CA MET A 221 5.01 3.99 -11.66
C MET A 221 6.07 5.06 -12.01
N ASP A 222 7.02 4.73 -12.88
CA ASP A 222 7.45 5.73 -13.88
C ASP A 222 6.29 5.82 -14.90
N GLY A 223 5.52 6.91 -14.84
CA GLY A 223 4.38 7.25 -15.69
C GLY A 223 4.71 7.41 -17.19
N LYS A 224 5.34 6.41 -17.79
CA LYS A 224 5.44 6.20 -19.23
C LYS A 224 4.95 4.80 -19.51
N MET A 225 3.65 4.70 -19.78
CA MET A 225 3.16 3.61 -20.63
C MET A 225 4.07 3.52 -21.86
N PRO A 226 4.56 2.32 -22.24
CA PRO A 226 5.20 2.14 -23.53
C PRO A 226 4.17 2.57 -24.57
N THR A 227 4.43 3.68 -25.26
CA THR A 227 3.67 4.06 -26.45
C THR A 227 3.66 2.84 -27.36
N GLY A 228 2.49 2.20 -27.43
CA GLY A 228 2.27 0.97 -28.18
C GLY A 228 2.88 1.10 -29.56
N GLY A 229 3.77 0.17 -29.86
CA GLY A 229 4.47 0.06 -31.13
C GLY A 229 3.50 0.11 -32.30
N GLY A 230 3.92 0.85 -33.32
CA GLY A 230 3.15 1.14 -34.52
C GLY A 230 2.48 -0.10 -35.14
N GLN A 231 1.22 0.10 -35.49
CA GLN A 231 0.44 -0.77 -36.34
C GLN A 231 1.22 -1.13 -37.62
N PRO A 232 1.46 -2.41 -37.93
CA PRO A 232 2.08 -2.80 -39.19
C PRO A 232 1.16 -2.50 -40.36
N SER A 233 1.65 -1.67 -41.26
CA SER A 233 1.07 -1.34 -42.56
C SER A 233 0.96 -2.60 -43.44
N GLY A 234 -0.22 -3.20 -43.50
CA GLY A 234 -0.56 -4.24 -44.48
C GLY A 234 -1.13 -3.64 -45.76
N LYS A 235 -0.30 -3.55 -46.81
CA LYS A 235 -0.72 -3.21 -48.18
C LYS A 235 -1.49 -4.38 -48.83
N GLY A 236 -2.53 -4.05 -49.60
CA GLY A 236 -2.84 -4.75 -50.85
C GLY A 236 -4.32 -5.00 -51.13
N GLY A 237 -4.87 -4.36 -52.16
CA GLY A 237 -6.14 -4.78 -52.75
C GLY A 237 -6.90 -3.68 -53.50
N MET A 238 -6.44 -3.36 -54.71
CA MET A 238 -7.05 -2.40 -55.65
C MET A 238 -8.19 -3.06 -56.45
N GLY A 239 -9.27 -2.31 -56.70
CA GLY A 239 -10.32 -2.58 -57.70
C GLY A 239 -11.73 -2.59 -57.08
N GLY A 240 -12.75 -1.88 -57.56
CA GLY A 240 -12.94 -1.07 -58.76
C GLY A 240 -14.44 -1.07 -59.09
N PHE A 241 -15.00 0.12 -59.30
CA PHE A 241 -16.22 0.45 -60.07
C PHE A 241 -17.65 0.12 -59.58
N ALA A 242 -18.47 1.18 -59.71
CA ALA A 242 -19.92 1.27 -60.03
C ALA A 242 -20.90 0.66 -59.01
N GLY A 243 -21.92 1.37 -58.50
CA GLY A 243 -22.82 2.30 -59.16
C GLY A 243 -24.21 1.65 -59.18
N GLY A 244 -25.20 2.23 -58.49
CA GLY A 244 -26.58 1.72 -58.56
C GLY A 244 -27.43 2.03 -57.34
N THR A 245 -28.17 3.14 -57.42
CA THR A 245 -29.48 3.32 -56.81
C THR A 245 -30.39 2.11 -57.03
N THR A 246 -31.15 1.67 -56.02
CA THR A 246 -32.60 1.42 -56.13
C THR A 246 -33.24 1.13 -54.77
N THR A 247 -34.49 1.55 -54.71
CA THR A 247 -35.50 1.49 -53.66
C THR A 247 -36.10 0.09 -53.41
N ASN A 248 -36.82 0.02 -52.28
CA ASN A 248 -38.02 -0.76 -51.96
C ASN A 248 -37.89 -2.07 -51.16
N GLY A 249 -38.72 -2.13 -50.11
CA GLY A 249 -38.96 -3.22 -49.18
C GLY A 249 -39.52 -2.67 -47.89
#